data_AF-A0AAW9YAP8-F1
#
_entry.id   AF-A0AAW9YAP8-F1
#
_cell.length_a   1.000
_cell.length_b   1.000
_cell.length_c   1.000
_cell.angle_alpha   90.00
_cell.angle_beta   90.00
_cell.angle_gamma   90.00
#
_symmetry.space_group_name_H-M   'P 1'
#
loop_
_entity.id
_entity.type
_entity.pdbx_description
1 polymer ?
#
loop_
_entity_poly.entity_id
_entity_poly.type
_entity_poly.pdbx_seq_one_letter_code
_entity_poly.pdbx_strand_id
1 'polypeptide(L)'
;MIARTRRSLAAAPTPMAGLALGIASLGWCWENAGQFDGRLQLLGAAIAAVLLLVLTFKFLLHPRLLWQDLAHPVVGSVVPTYAMGTMVVSKAVGLLAPTLGQGLWLFAVIIHLVFLATFVWHRAKAFEIHHMVPSWFVPPVGIIVADVAYPGGPFAALANGLLWFGMACYALMLPLMLYRLIFSHEVPDAAKPTIAILAAPASLSLAGYLTVSQDPSLLLVAVLLGIAVLMTGIIYLAFIKLLRLPFSPGYAAFTFPLVIGATALFKVGHLLSQWPEAAHYAAQINQLAYLELGAATLIVGYVALRYLMFFLPLGQGGMLEQPLRR
;
A
#
# COMPACT_ATOMS: atom_id res chain seq x y z
N MET A 1 34.78 -6.18 -2.57
CA MET A 1 33.56 -6.20 -1.71
C MET A 1 32.57 -5.09 -2.10
N ILE A 2 32.98 -3.82 -2.13
CA ILE A 2 32.12 -2.65 -2.44
C ILE A 2 31.41 -2.74 -3.80
N ALA A 3 32.11 -3.17 -4.87
CA ALA A 3 31.52 -3.32 -6.20
C ALA A 3 30.41 -4.40 -6.26
N ARG A 4 30.55 -5.48 -5.48
CA ARG A 4 29.55 -6.56 -5.38
C ARG A 4 28.30 -6.08 -4.65
N THR A 5 28.47 -5.32 -3.56
CA THR A 5 27.36 -4.69 -2.84
C THR A 5 26.60 -3.68 -3.71
N ARG A 6 27.32 -2.83 -4.47
CA ARG A 6 26.70 -1.88 -5.40
C ARG A 6 25.87 -2.56 -6.49
N ARG A 7 26.32 -3.70 -7.03
CA ARG A 7 25.60 -4.48 -8.05
C ARG A 7 24.38 -5.20 -7.48
N SER A 8 24.49 -5.73 -6.27
CA SER A 8 23.36 -6.37 -5.58
C SER A 8 22.26 -5.39 -5.20
N LEU A 9 22.60 -4.18 -4.74
CA LEU A 9 21.61 -3.14 -4.44
C LEU A 9 20.89 -2.63 -5.69
N ALA A 10 21.58 -2.53 -6.82
CA ALA A 10 20.95 -2.16 -8.10
C ALA A 10 19.87 -3.17 -8.54
N ALA A 11 20.01 -4.44 -8.15
CA ALA A 11 19.06 -5.50 -8.46
C ALA A 11 17.84 -5.56 -7.53
N ALA A 12 17.81 -4.77 -6.44
CA ALA A 12 16.65 -4.74 -5.54
C ALA A 12 15.42 -4.17 -6.28
N PRO A 13 14.30 -4.92 -6.35
CA PRO A 13 13.13 -4.50 -7.11
C PRO A 13 12.38 -3.41 -6.36
N THR A 14 12.03 -2.35 -7.06
CA THR A 14 11.31 -1.20 -6.48
C THR A 14 9.94 -1.57 -5.87
N PRO A 15 9.18 -2.56 -6.41
CA PRO A 15 8.00 -3.09 -5.73
C PRO A 15 8.21 -3.59 -4.30
N MET A 16 9.46 -3.85 -3.86
CA MET A 16 9.78 -4.15 -2.46
C MET A 16 9.25 -3.09 -1.48
N ALA A 17 9.12 -1.83 -1.91
CA ALA A 17 8.52 -0.77 -1.11
C ALA A 17 7.05 -1.07 -0.77
N GLY A 18 6.29 -1.68 -1.69
CA GLY A 18 4.92 -2.11 -1.45
C GLY A 18 4.83 -3.22 -0.40
N LEU A 19 5.78 -4.16 -0.42
CA LEU A 19 5.88 -5.19 0.60
C LEU A 19 6.24 -4.59 1.98
N ALA A 20 7.18 -3.65 2.02
CA ALA A 20 7.54 -2.95 3.24
C ALA A 20 6.35 -2.21 3.85
N LEU A 21 5.60 -1.48 3.02
CA LEU A 21 4.34 -0.84 3.41
C LEU A 21 3.34 -1.88 3.96
N GLY A 22 3.14 -3.00 3.26
CA GLY A 22 2.25 -4.07 3.71
C GLY A 22 2.63 -4.64 5.08
N ILE A 23 3.92 -4.90 5.32
CA ILE A 23 4.44 -5.42 6.59
C ILE A 23 4.28 -4.40 7.72
N ALA A 24 4.63 -3.14 7.49
CA ALA A 24 4.48 -2.08 8.49
C ALA A 24 3.01 -1.91 8.90
N SER A 25 2.13 -1.84 7.91
CA SER A 25 0.69 -1.72 8.13
C SER A 25 0.11 -2.96 8.80
N LEU A 26 0.63 -4.16 8.53
CA LEU A 26 0.13 -5.40 9.14
C LEU A 26 0.44 -5.44 10.63
N GLY A 27 1.68 -5.09 11.01
CA GLY A 27 2.07 -4.98 12.41
C GLY A 27 1.18 -4.00 13.18
N TRP A 28 0.86 -2.86 12.55
CA TRP A 28 -0.09 -1.91 13.12
C TRP A 28 -1.54 -2.42 13.15
N CYS A 29 -2.00 -3.10 12.10
CA CYS A 29 -3.36 -3.63 12.06
C CYS A 29 -3.62 -4.66 13.17
N TRP A 30 -2.61 -5.44 13.55
CA TRP A 30 -2.70 -6.35 14.69
C TRP A 30 -2.90 -5.60 16.03
N GLU A 31 -2.38 -4.39 16.21
CA GLU A 31 -2.66 -3.56 17.40
C GLU A 31 -4.13 -3.11 17.46
N ASN A 32 -4.84 -3.05 16.34
CA ASN A 32 -6.28 -2.77 16.36
C ASN A 32 -7.10 -3.99 16.80
N ALA A 33 -6.52 -5.19 16.66
CA ALA A 33 -7.17 -6.46 16.98
C ALA A 33 -6.94 -6.90 18.44
N GLY A 34 -5.91 -6.37 19.10
CA GLY A 34 -5.58 -6.75 20.47
C GLY A 34 -4.65 -5.74 21.13
N GLN A 35 -4.52 -5.84 22.45
CA GLN A 35 -3.65 -4.95 23.23
C GLN A 35 -2.23 -5.53 23.25
N PHE A 36 -1.40 -5.15 22.28
CA PHE A 36 0.01 -5.57 22.20
C PHE A 36 0.99 -4.44 22.57
N ASP A 37 0.49 -3.35 23.16
CA ASP A 37 1.24 -2.18 23.62
C ASP A 37 2.16 -1.57 22.55
N GLY A 38 1.77 -1.63 21.27
CA GLY A 38 2.55 -1.10 20.16
C GLY A 38 3.73 -1.99 19.71
N ARG A 39 3.93 -3.16 20.32
CA ARG A 39 5.05 -4.05 20.01
C ARG A 39 4.97 -4.62 18.58
N LEU A 40 3.78 -4.98 18.12
CA LEU A 40 3.59 -5.50 16.76
C LEU A 40 3.72 -4.39 15.73
N GLN A 41 3.25 -3.18 16.05
CA GLN A 41 3.49 -2.00 15.22
C GLN A 41 4.99 -1.70 15.08
N LEU A 42 5.74 -1.72 16.19
CA LEU A 42 7.19 -1.50 16.18
C LEU A 42 7.93 -2.60 15.40
N LEU A 43 7.55 -3.87 15.60
CA LEU A 43 8.14 -5.00 14.87
C LEU A 43 7.92 -4.89 13.36
N GLY A 44 6.66 -4.65 12.94
CA GLY A 44 6.32 -4.45 11.53
C GLY A 44 7.08 -3.28 10.92
N ALA A 45 7.14 -2.15 11.64
CA ALA A 45 7.88 -0.97 11.20
C ALA A 45 9.40 -1.22 11.12
N ALA A 46 9.99 -1.99 12.04
CA ALA A 46 11.41 -2.32 12.01
C ALA A 46 11.78 -3.16 10.77
N ILE A 47 10.98 -4.20 10.47
CA ILE A 47 11.18 -5.04 9.27
C ILE A 47 11.01 -4.19 8.00
N ALA A 48 9.97 -3.35 7.96
CA ALA A 48 9.73 -2.46 6.83
C ALA A 48 10.86 -1.44 6.64
N ALA A 49 11.39 -0.88 7.73
CA ALA A 49 12.50 0.07 7.70
C ALA A 49 13.75 -0.55 7.07
N VAL A 50 14.05 -1.82 7.34
CA VAL A 50 15.18 -2.53 6.68
C VAL A 50 14.97 -2.59 5.16
N LEU A 51 13.78 -2.97 4.70
CA LEU A 51 13.46 -3.03 3.27
C LEU A 51 13.50 -1.65 2.59
N LEU A 52 12.99 -0.61 3.27
CA LEU A 52 13.05 0.76 2.79
C LEU A 52 14.49 1.26 2.71
N LEU A 53 15.33 0.98 3.72
CA LEU A 53 16.75 1.35 3.72
C LEU A 53 17.51 0.73 2.54
N VAL A 54 17.22 -0.52 2.18
CA VAL A 54 17.79 -1.15 0.97
C VAL A 54 17.48 -0.33 -0.28
N LEU A 55 16.24 0.14 -0.42
CA LEU A 55 15.83 1.00 -1.54
C LEU A 55 16.42 2.41 -1.44
N THR A 56 16.55 2.98 -0.24
CA THR A 56 17.24 4.25 -0.01
C THR A 56 18.67 4.17 -0.53
N PHE A 57 19.43 3.13 -0.15
CA PHE A 57 20.79 2.93 -0.64
C PHE A 57 20.85 2.65 -2.14
N LYS A 58 19.88 1.90 -2.70
CA LYS A 58 19.75 1.73 -4.16
C LYS A 58 19.68 3.08 -4.87
N PHE A 59 18.77 3.97 -4.46
CA PHE A 59 18.55 5.23 -5.15
C PHE A 59 19.61 6.29 -4.87
N LEU A 60 20.21 6.30 -3.68
CA LEU A 60 21.35 7.18 -3.39
C LEU A 60 22.59 6.81 -4.20
N LEU A 61 22.87 5.50 -4.36
CA LEU A 61 24.04 5.03 -5.12
C LEU A 61 23.80 5.05 -6.63
N HIS A 62 22.55 4.93 -7.08
CA HIS A 62 22.17 4.89 -8.49
C HIS A 62 20.96 5.79 -8.80
N PRO A 63 21.07 7.14 -8.71
CA PRO A 63 19.94 8.05 -8.88
C PRO A 63 19.26 7.95 -10.26
N ARG A 64 20.02 7.56 -11.29
CA ARG A 64 19.49 7.31 -12.64
C ARG A 64 18.42 6.21 -12.66
N LEU A 65 18.53 5.21 -11.80
CA LEU A 65 17.53 4.14 -11.69
C LEU A 65 16.20 4.67 -11.14
N LEU A 66 16.23 5.61 -10.18
CA LEU A 66 15.01 6.23 -9.67
C LEU A 66 14.27 6.97 -10.80
N TRP A 67 14.99 7.73 -11.61
CA TRP A 67 14.40 8.44 -12.74
C TRP A 67 13.81 7.49 -13.79
N GLN A 68 14.50 6.39 -14.09
CA GLN A 68 14.00 5.34 -14.99
C GLN A 68 12.73 4.68 -14.43
N ASP A 69 12.73 4.36 -13.13
CA ASP A 69 11.57 3.78 -12.45
C ASP A 69 10.38 4.73 -12.48
N LEU A 70 10.56 6.02 -12.16
CA LEU A 70 9.52 7.05 -12.20
C LEU A 70 8.95 7.28 -13.61
N ALA A 71 9.79 7.15 -14.65
CA ALA A 71 9.37 7.28 -16.04
C ALA A 71 8.60 6.05 -16.55
N HIS A 72 8.67 4.90 -15.88
CA HIS A 72 8.00 3.67 -16.33
C HIS A 72 6.50 3.67 -15.96
N PRO A 73 5.57 3.29 -16.87
CA PRO A 73 4.12 3.35 -16.63
C PRO A 73 3.61 2.55 -15.42
N VAL A 74 4.14 1.34 -15.23
CA VAL A 74 3.76 0.46 -14.12
C VAL A 74 4.62 0.74 -12.88
N VAL A 75 5.95 0.52 -12.96
CA VAL A 75 6.86 0.74 -11.82
C VAL A 75 6.76 2.15 -11.24
N GLY A 76 6.67 3.19 -12.08
CA GLY A 76 6.52 4.58 -11.65
C GLY A 76 5.28 4.84 -10.81
N SER A 77 4.20 4.09 -11.03
CA SER A 77 3.01 4.15 -10.18
C SER A 77 3.19 3.43 -8.84
N VAL A 78 4.19 2.55 -8.71
CA VAL A 78 4.48 1.79 -7.48
C VAL A 78 5.55 2.46 -6.62
N VAL A 79 6.46 3.27 -7.19
CA VAL A 79 7.48 4.03 -6.43
C VAL A 79 6.91 4.78 -5.22
N PRO A 80 5.73 5.45 -5.29
CA PRO A 80 5.18 6.17 -4.14
C PRO A 80 4.89 5.30 -2.91
N THR A 81 4.82 3.97 -3.04
CA THR A 81 4.72 3.06 -1.90
C THR A 81 5.92 3.17 -0.95
N TYR A 82 7.08 3.64 -1.42
CA TYR A 82 8.23 3.95 -0.55
C TYR A 82 7.88 5.05 0.45
N ALA A 83 7.29 6.14 -0.04
CA ALA A 83 6.88 7.25 0.78
C ALA A 83 5.72 6.85 1.71
N MET A 84 4.73 6.09 1.21
CA MET A 84 3.64 5.56 2.03
C MET A 84 4.17 4.67 3.16
N GLY A 85 5.09 3.74 2.87
CA GLY A 85 5.71 2.88 3.88
C GLY A 85 6.47 3.70 4.92
N THR A 86 7.18 4.75 4.49
CA THR A 86 7.88 5.68 5.39
C THR A 86 6.91 6.44 6.30
N MET A 87 5.72 6.84 5.81
CA MET A 87 4.66 7.42 6.65
C MET A 87 4.20 6.44 7.74
N VAL A 88 3.94 5.18 7.39
CA VAL A 88 3.52 4.17 8.38
C VAL A 88 4.62 3.91 9.41
N VAL A 89 5.87 3.79 8.96
CA VAL A 89 7.04 3.67 9.86
C VAL A 89 7.16 4.89 10.78
N SER A 90 6.90 6.10 10.28
CA SER A 90 6.95 7.32 11.09
C SER A 90 5.98 7.32 12.26
N LYS A 91 4.80 6.69 12.11
CA LYS A 91 3.84 6.52 13.21
C LYS A 91 4.40 5.66 14.33
N ALA A 92 5.10 4.58 13.98
CA ALA A 92 5.76 3.71 14.95
C ALA A 92 6.95 4.42 15.64
N VAL A 93 7.75 5.18 14.88
CA VAL A 93 8.81 6.03 15.46
C VAL A 93 8.22 7.05 16.43
N GLY A 94 7.05 7.61 16.13
CA GLY A 94 6.34 8.55 16.99
C GLY A 94 5.94 7.98 18.36
N LEU A 95 5.81 6.66 18.51
CA LEU A 95 5.58 6.01 19.81
C LEU A 95 6.79 6.14 20.74
N LEU A 96 7.99 6.21 20.17
CA LEU A 96 9.26 6.29 20.91
C LEU A 96 9.77 7.74 21.01
N ALA A 97 9.63 8.50 19.92
CA ALA A 97 10.11 9.86 19.79
C ALA A 97 9.14 10.70 18.94
N PRO A 98 8.14 11.37 19.56
CA PRO A 98 7.08 12.08 18.85
C PRO A 98 7.57 13.11 17.82
N THR A 99 8.56 13.92 18.18
CA THR A 99 9.14 14.94 17.29
C THR A 99 9.83 14.33 16.06
N LEU A 100 10.56 13.22 16.25
CA LEU A 100 11.21 12.51 15.15
C LEU A 100 10.18 11.86 14.24
N GLY A 101 9.12 11.26 14.81
CA GLY A 101 8.00 10.70 14.05
C GLY A 101 7.32 11.77 13.19
N GLN A 102 7.05 12.95 13.75
CA GLN A 102 6.47 14.09 13.02
C GLN A 102 7.38 14.56 11.87
N GLY A 103 8.68 14.71 12.13
CA GLY A 103 9.64 15.11 11.09
C GLY A 103 9.74 14.10 9.96
N LEU A 104 9.78 12.80 10.29
CA LEU A 104 9.81 11.72 9.31
C LEU A 104 8.50 11.62 8.50
N TRP A 105 7.35 11.83 9.15
CA TRP A 105 6.06 11.89 8.50
C TRP A 105 6.01 13.02 7.46
N LEU A 106 6.41 14.24 7.85
CA LEU A 106 6.39 15.40 6.95
C LEU A 106 7.36 15.21 5.77
N PHE A 107 8.55 14.68 6.03
CA PHE A 107 9.51 14.31 4.98
C PHE A 107 8.88 13.33 3.99
N ALA A 108 8.22 12.27 4.48
CA ALA A 108 7.58 11.28 3.63
C ALA A 108 6.42 11.87 2.79
N VAL A 109 5.64 12.78 3.36
CA VAL A 109 4.58 13.52 2.63
C VAL A 109 5.17 14.32 1.48
N ILE A 110 6.24 15.08 1.72
CA ILE A 110 6.92 15.88 0.67
C ILE A 110 7.42 14.96 -0.46
N ILE A 111 8.10 13.85 -0.11
CA ILE A 111 8.59 12.89 -1.09
C ILE A 111 7.43 12.28 -1.90
N HIS A 112 6.30 11.95 -1.26
CA HIS A 112 5.13 11.42 -1.96
C HIS A 112 4.55 12.42 -2.96
N LEU A 113 4.45 13.70 -2.58
CA LEU A 113 3.96 14.76 -3.47
C LEU A 113 4.89 14.98 -4.66
N VAL A 114 6.22 14.88 -4.46
CA VAL A 114 7.19 14.89 -5.57
C VAL A 114 6.96 13.70 -6.50
N PHE A 115 6.79 12.49 -5.97
CA PHE A 115 6.49 11.32 -6.78
C PHE A 115 5.18 11.44 -7.54
N LEU A 116 4.13 11.96 -6.92
CA LEU A 116 2.86 12.25 -7.58
C LEU A 116 3.04 13.25 -8.73
N ALA A 117 3.73 14.37 -8.50
CA ALA A 117 3.97 15.37 -9.53
C ALA A 117 4.75 14.79 -10.71
N THR A 118 5.81 14.01 -10.44
CA THR A 118 6.58 13.33 -11.50
C THR A 118 5.76 12.29 -12.26
N PHE A 119 4.90 11.55 -11.55
CA PHE A 119 4.00 10.58 -12.16
C PHE A 119 3.04 11.27 -13.13
N VAL A 120 2.35 12.32 -12.69
CA VAL A 120 1.44 13.12 -13.52
C VAL A 120 2.17 13.69 -14.74
N TRP A 121 3.36 14.27 -14.54
CA TRP A 121 4.18 14.80 -15.63
C TRP A 121 4.49 13.74 -16.71
N HIS A 122 4.91 12.55 -16.30
CA HIS A 122 5.23 11.48 -17.26
C HIS A 122 3.99 10.89 -17.92
N ARG A 123 2.86 10.77 -17.20
CA ARG A 123 1.62 10.19 -17.75
C ARG A 123 0.89 11.16 -18.68
N ALA A 124 0.96 12.47 -18.42
CA ALA A 124 0.28 13.48 -19.24
C ALA A 124 0.88 13.65 -20.65
N LYS A 125 2.17 13.34 -20.86
CA LYS A 125 2.86 13.56 -22.14
C LYS A 125 2.39 12.65 -23.29
N ALA A 126 1.89 11.46 -22.98
CA ALA A 126 1.44 10.47 -23.97
C ALA A 126 0.34 9.59 -23.36
N PHE A 127 -0.71 10.24 -22.85
CA PHE A 127 -1.79 9.53 -22.16
C PHE A 127 -2.68 8.81 -23.18
N GLU A 128 -2.83 7.49 -22.98
CA GLU A 128 -3.87 6.69 -23.61
C GLU A 128 -4.51 5.84 -22.53
N ILE A 129 -5.84 5.71 -22.58
CA ILE A 129 -6.60 5.11 -21.47
C ILE A 129 -6.16 3.66 -21.18
N HIS A 130 -5.74 2.91 -22.20
CA HIS A 130 -5.34 1.52 -22.03
C HIS A 130 -3.97 1.36 -21.33
N HIS A 131 -3.13 2.40 -21.30
CA HIS A 131 -1.88 2.43 -20.53
C HIS A 131 -2.12 2.50 -19.01
N MET A 132 -3.30 2.98 -18.60
CA MET A 132 -3.65 3.03 -17.19
C MET A 132 -3.74 1.61 -16.64
N VAL A 133 -3.07 1.33 -15.51
CA VAL A 133 -3.19 0.04 -14.82
C VAL A 133 -3.63 0.29 -13.38
N PRO A 134 -4.23 -0.68 -12.68
CA PRO A 134 -4.80 -0.47 -11.34
C PRO A 134 -3.84 0.17 -10.31
N SER A 135 -2.53 -0.03 -10.43
CA SER A 135 -1.53 0.64 -9.58
C SER A 135 -1.50 2.17 -9.72
N TRP A 136 -2.15 2.74 -10.74
CA TRP A 136 -2.26 4.19 -10.92
C TRP A 136 -3.09 4.87 -9.82
N PHE A 137 -3.85 4.12 -9.00
CA PHE A 137 -4.43 4.68 -7.77
C PHE A 137 -3.39 5.06 -6.72
N VAL A 138 -2.20 4.46 -6.74
CA VAL A 138 -1.20 4.61 -5.68
C VAL A 138 -0.67 6.05 -5.57
N PRO A 139 -0.20 6.73 -6.63
CA PRO A 139 0.28 8.11 -6.48
C PRO A 139 -0.80 9.13 -6.03
N PRO A 140 -2.00 9.17 -6.62
CA PRO A 140 -2.99 10.21 -6.28
C PRO A 140 -3.83 9.89 -5.03
N VAL A 141 -4.18 8.62 -4.80
CA VAL A 141 -5.00 8.22 -3.64
C VAL A 141 -4.14 7.75 -2.48
N GLY A 142 -2.96 7.20 -2.74
CA GLY A 142 -2.05 6.70 -1.70
C GLY A 142 -1.53 7.78 -0.75
N ILE A 143 -1.64 9.06 -1.11
CA ILE A 143 -1.34 10.20 -0.22
C ILE A 143 -2.18 10.18 1.07
N ILE A 144 -3.37 9.56 1.06
CA ILE A 144 -4.24 9.41 2.24
C ILE A 144 -3.58 8.56 3.34
N VAL A 145 -2.49 7.82 3.04
CA VAL A 145 -1.69 7.19 4.10
C VAL A 145 -1.13 8.23 5.07
N ALA A 146 -0.94 9.48 4.63
CA ALA A 146 -0.58 10.59 5.50
C ALA A 146 -1.63 10.83 6.60
N ASP A 147 -2.92 10.71 6.26
CA ASP A 147 -4.04 10.86 7.19
C ASP A 147 -4.11 9.71 8.19
N VAL A 148 -3.93 8.48 7.70
CA VAL A 148 -3.88 7.31 8.58
C VAL A 148 -2.73 7.47 9.57
N ALA A 149 -1.53 7.80 9.09
CA ALA A 149 -0.32 7.99 9.90
C ALA A 149 -0.23 9.36 10.60
N TYR A 150 -1.29 10.17 10.60
CA TYR A 150 -1.29 11.53 11.10
C TYR A 150 -0.77 11.59 12.57
N PRO A 151 0.25 12.43 12.86
CA PRO A 151 0.86 12.49 14.18
C PRO A 151 0.17 13.44 15.15
N GLY A 152 -0.92 14.12 14.75
CA GLY A 152 -1.59 15.13 15.58
C GLY A 152 -0.99 16.52 15.47
N GLY A 153 -1.52 17.45 16.27
CA GLY A 153 -0.97 18.79 16.47
C GLY A 153 -1.19 19.75 15.28
N PRO A 154 -0.19 20.57 14.91
CA PRO A 154 -0.37 21.68 13.96
C PRO A 154 -0.65 21.25 12.52
N PHE A 155 -0.48 19.96 12.20
CA PHE A 155 -0.64 19.44 10.85
C PHE A 155 -2.08 19.03 10.49
N ALA A 156 -3.06 19.30 11.36
CA ALA A 156 -4.47 18.95 11.14
C ALA A 156 -5.02 19.48 9.80
N ALA A 157 -4.72 20.73 9.45
CA ALA A 157 -5.16 21.34 8.21
C ALA A 157 -4.51 20.68 6.98
N LEU A 158 -3.22 20.34 7.09
CA LEU A 158 -2.50 19.62 6.03
C LEU A 158 -3.10 18.24 5.82
N ALA A 159 -3.30 17.45 6.89
CA ALA A 159 -3.92 16.13 6.81
C ALA A 159 -5.29 16.22 6.12
N ASN A 160 -6.22 17.03 6.65
CA ASN A 160 -7.54 17.22 6.03
C ASN A 160 -7.46 17.61 4.54
N GLY A 161 -6.54 18.50 4.16
CA GLY A 161 -6.33 18.86 2.76
C GLY A 161 -5.89 17.68 1.89
N LEU A 162 -4.97 16.84 2.38
CA LEU A 162 -4.50 15.64 1.70
C LEU A 162 -5.60 14.58 1.60
N LEU A 163 -6.42 14.40 2.65
CA LEU A 163 -7.55 13.50 2.63
C LEU A 163 -8.53 13.86 1.51
N TRP A 164 -9.02 15.10 1.51
CA TRP A 164 -10.02 15.54 0.52
C TRP A 164 -9.47 15.50 -0.89
N PHE A 165 -8.20 15.86 -1.07
CA PHE A 165 -7.51 15.72 -2.36
C PHE A 165 -7.52 14.25 -2.83
N GLY A 166 -7.07 13.32 -1.99
CA GLY A 166 -7.01 11.90 -2.34
C GLY A 166 -8.40 11.31 -2.61
N MET A 167 -9.41 11.68 -1.82
CA MET A 167 -10.79 11.24 -2.01
C MET A 167 -11.40 11.80 -3.31
N ALA A 168 -11.12 13.04 -3.65
CA ALA A 168 -11.54 13.63 -4.93
C ALA A 168 -10.88 12.92 -6.12
N CYS A 169 -9.58 12.63 -6.03
CA CYS A 169 -8.88 11.82 -7.01
C CYS A 169 -9.51 10.42 -7.12
N TYR A 170 -9.85 9.79 -6.00
CA TYR A 170 -10.49 8.47 -6.01
C TYR A 170 -11.87 8.49 -6.69
N ALA A 171 -12.71 9.45 -6.34
CA ALA A 171 -14.04 9.62 -6.91
C ALA A 171 -13.99 9.79 -8.44
N LEU A 172 -12.99 10.51 -8.95
CA LEU A 172 -12.76 10.67 -10.40
C LEU A 172 -12.17 9.42 -11.05
N MET A 173 -11.18 8.80 -10.41
CA MET A 173 -10.41 7.71 -11.02
C MET A 173 -11.12 6.37 -11.00
N LEU A 174 -11.99 6.11 -10.02
CA LEU A 174 -12.74 4.85 -9.94
C LEU A 174 -13.57 4.57 -11.21
N PRO A 175 -14.48 5.46 -11.66
CA PRO A 175 -15.26 5.20 -12.87
C PRO A 175 -14.38 5.07 -14.11
N LEU A 176 -13.30 5.85 -14.22
CA LEU A 176 -12.35 5.77 -15.34
C LEU A 176 -11.62 4.41 -15.37
N MET A 177 -11.19 3.91 -14.20
CA MET A 177 -10.53 2.61 -14.10
C MET A 177 -11.51 1.47 -14.40
N LEU A 178 -12.72 1.51 -13.88
CA LEU A 178 -13.73 0.49 -14.17
C LEU A 178 -14.07 0.47 -15.66
N TYR A 179 -14.27 1.64 -16.28
CA TYR A 179 -14.46 1.74 -17.73
C TYR A 179 -13.29 1.12 -18.49
N ARG A 180 -12.05 1.47 -18.12
CA ARG A 180 -10.84 0.90 -18.73
C ARG A 180 -10.76 -0.62 -18.59
N LEU A 181 -11.13 -1.18 -17.44
CA LEU A 181 -11.02 -2.62 -17.18
C LEU A 181 -12.11 -3.43 -17.90
N ILE A 182 -13.27 -2.84 -18.14
CA ILE A 182 -14.41 -3.50 -18.79
C ILE A 182 -14.36 -3.35 -20.32
N PHE A 183 -13.99 -2.16 -20.82
CA PHE A 183 -14.16 -1.80 -22.25
C PHE A 183 -12.86 -1.61 -23.02
N SER A 184 -11.69 -1.76 -22.38
CA SER A 184 -10.39 -1.62 -23.03
C SER A 184 -9.60 -2.92 -23.01
N HIS A 185 -8.39 -2.89 -23.59
CA HIS A 185 -7.47 -4.02 -23.62
C HIS A 185 -7.16 -4.55 -22.23
N GLU A 186 -6.94 -5.86 -22.15
CA GLU A 186 -6.57 -6.52 -20.91
C GLU A 186 -5.32 -5.89 -20.27
N VAL A 187 -5.24 -5.96 -18.95
CA VAL A 187 -4.04 -5.55 -18.22
C VAL A 187 -2.88 -6.47 -18.64
N PRO A 188 -1.72 -5.91 -19.07
CA PRO A 188 -0.56 -6.71 -19.44
C PRO A 188 -0.15 -7.69 -18.35
N ASP A 189 0.34 -8.88 -18.71
CA ASP A 189 0.66 -9.96 -17.76
C ASP A 189 1.57 -9.51 -16.61
N ALA A 190 2.62 -8.73 -16.93
CA ALA A 190 3.54 -8.19 -15.93
C ALA A 190 2.88 -7.23 -14.92
N ALA A 191 1.74 -6.63 -15.28
CA ALA A 191 0.98 -5.71 -14.45
C ALA A 191 -0.26 -6.35 -13.80
N LYS A 192 -0.63 -7.59 -14.14
CA LYS A 192 -1.78 -8.29 -13.54
C LYS A 192 -1.76 -8.31 -12.00
N PRO A 193 -0.62 -8.44 -11.31
CA PRO A 193 -0.61 -8.35 -9.85
C PRO A 193 -1.17 -7.03 -9.29
N THR A 194 -1.07 -5.94 -10.06
CA THR A 194 -1.59 -4.64 -9.63
C THR A 194 -3.11 -4.61 -9.50
N ILE A 195 -3.85 -5.55 -10.10
CA ILE A 195 -5.31 -5.65 -9.97
C ILE A 195 -5.75 -5.69 -8.50
N ALA A 196 -4.97 -6.32 -7.61
CA ALA A 196 -5.26 -6.35 -6.18
C ALA A 196 -5.32 -4.96 -5.52
N ILE A 197 -4.68 -3.95 -6.12
CA ILE A 197 -4.71 -2.56 -5.62
C ILE A 197 -6.13 -1.97 -5.66
N LEU A 198 -7.04 -2.49 -6.49
CA LEU A 198 -8.44 -2.01 -6.52
C LEU A 198 -9.15 -2.10 -5.16
N ALA A 199 -8.72 -3.01 -4.27
CA ALA A 199 -9.27 -3.13 -2.92
C ALA A 199 -8.81 -2.01 -1.95
N ALA A 200 -7.72 -1.30 -2.26
CA ALA A 200 -7.12 -0.35 -1.32
C ALA A 200 -7.82 1.02 -1.24
N PRO A 201 -8.19 1.71 -2.35
CA PRO A 201 -8.57 3.13 -2.31
C PRO A 201 -9.74 3.47 -1.39
N ALA A 202 -10.83 2.71 -1.43
CA ALA A 202 -11.99 2.95 -0.57
C ALA A 202 -11.66 2.70 0.90
N SER A 203 -11.01 1.57 1.21
CA SER A 203 -10.57 1.21 2.55
C SER A 203 -9.58 2.23 3.13
N LEU A 204 -8.63 2.70 2.31
CA LEU A 204 -7.68 3.73 2.70
C LEU A 204 -8.37 5.07 2.96
N SER A 205 -9.28 5.47 2.07
CA SER A 205 -10.08 6.70 2.24
C SER A 205 -10.90 6.65 3.52
N LEU A 206 -11.53 5.51 3.79
CA LEU A 206 -12.32 5.28 5.00
C LEU A 206 -11.45 5.32 6.26
N ALA A 207 -10.31 4.62 6.25
CA ALA A 207 -9.39 4.60 7.37
C ALA A 207 -8.79 5.98 7.66
N GLY A 208 -8.42 6.74 6.62
CA GLY A 208 -7.93 8.11 6.73
C GLY A 208 -9.00 9.04 7.29
N TYR A 209 -10.21 9.00 6.70
CA TYR A 209 -11.34 9.81 7.13
C TYR A 209 -11.68 9.61 8.62
N LEU A 210 -11.80 8.37 9.06
CA LEU A 210 -12.07 8.02 10.46
C LEU A 210 -10.89 8.32 11.41
N THR A 211 -9.71 8.64 10.89
CA THR A 211 -8.55 9.03 11.72
C THR A 211 -8.50 10.53 11.97
N VAL A 212 -8.86 11.34 10.98
CA VAL A 212 -8.71 12.81 11.05
C VAL A 212 -10.03 13.53 11.33
N SER A 213 -11.17 12.91 11.05
CA SER A 213 -12.49 13.49 11.30
C SER A 213 -12.93 13.28 12.75
N GLN A 214 -13.28 14.37 13.44
CA GLN A 214 -13.81 14.32 14.80
C GLN A 214 -15.30 13.92 14.83
N ASP A 215 -16.07 14.35 13.82
CA ASP A 215 -17.49 14.04 13.67
C ASP A 215 -17.74 13.48 12.25
N PRO A 216 -17.50 12.18 12.03
CA PRO A 216 -17.60 11.57 10.71
C PRO A 216 -19.06 11.42 10.25
N SER A 217 -19.34 11.85 9.02
CA SER A 217 -20.61 11.62 8.33
C SER A 217 -20.85 10.13 8.11
N LEU A 218 -21.89 9.59 8.75
CA LEU A 218 -22.27 8.18 8.61
C LEU A 218 -22.62 7.79 7.17
N LEU A 219 -23.15 8.72 6.37
CA LEU A 219 -23.42 8.48 4.96
C LEU A 219 -22.12 8.22 4.19
N LEU A 220 -21.11 9.07 4.40
CA LEU A 220 -19.81 8.91 3.74
C LEU A 220 -19.11 7.63 4.19
N VAL A 221 -19.18 7.31 5.49
CA VAL A 221 -18.69 6.04 6.04
C VAL A 221 -19.37 4.86 5.36
N ALA A 222 -20.71 4.86 5.25
CA ALA A 222 -21.45 3.77 4.62
C ALA A 222 -21.11 3.59 3.14
N VAL A 223 -20.98 4.68 2.39
CA VAL A 223 -20.60 4.66 0.96
C VAL A 223 -19.20 4.07 0.79
N LEU A 224 -18.22 4.58 1.53
CA LEU A 224 -16.84 4.08 1.44
C LEU A 224 -16.73 2.64 1.91
N LEU A 225 -17.43 2.26 2.99
CA LEU A 225 -17.48 0.89 3.50
C LEU A 225 -18.07 -0.07 2.47
N GLY A 226 -19.18 0.29 1.83
CA GLY A 226 -19.80 -0.52 0.78
C GLY A 226 -18.86 -0.76 -0.39
N ILE A 227 -18.18 0.29 -0.85
CA ILE A 227 -17.19 0.16 -1.94
C ILE A 227 -15.97 -0.66 -1.48
N ALA A 228 -15.48 -0.46 -0.26
CA ALA A 228 -14.35 -1.17 0.32
C ALA A 228 -14.59 -2.69 0.39
N VAL A 229 -15.73 -3.10 0.95
CA VAL A 229 -16.10 -4.53 1.06
C VAL A 229 -16.32 -5.13 -0.34
N LEU A 230 -17.00 -4.41 -1.24
CA LEU A 230 -17.21 -4.88 -2.62
C LEU A 230 -15.89 -5.11 -3.35
N MET A 231 -14.99 -4.12 -3.36
CA MET A 231 -13.71 -4.23 -4.07
C MET A 231 -12.82 -5.30 -3.45
N THR A 232 -12.78 -5.41 -2.12
CA THR A 232 -12.03 -6.47 -1.43
C THR A 232 -12.57 -7.86 -1.77
N GLY A 233 -13.91 -8.03 -1.80
CA GLY A 233 -14.55 -9.26 -2.25
C GLY A 233 -14.19 -9.64 -3.69
N ILE A 234 -14.20 -8.68 -4.61
CA ILE A 234 -13.75 -8.90 -6.00
C ILE A 234 -12.29 -9.38 -6.03
N ILE A 235 -11.42 -8.82 -5.20
CA ILE A 235 -10.01 -9.22 -5.15
C ILE A 235 -9.82 -10.62 -4.54
N TYR A 236 -10.60 -11.02 -3.54
CA TYR A 236 -10.57 -12.40 -3.05
C TYR A 236 -10.96 -13.41 -4.13
N LEU A 237 -11.96 -13.09 -4.97
CA LEU A 237 -12.30 -13.92 -6.13
C LEU A 237 -11.18 -13.90 -7.18
N ALA A 238 -10.56 -12.74 -7.42
CA ALA A 238 -9.46 -12.61 -8.37
C ALA A 238 -8.20 -13.39 -7.94
N PHE A 239 -7.96 -13.58 -6.64
CA PHE A 239 -6.81 -14.36 -6.16
C PHE A 239 -6.79 -15.81 -6.62
N ILE A 240 -7.95 -16.41 -6.95
CA ILE A 240 -8.03 -17.74 -7.56
C ILE A 240 -7.17 -17.82 -8.83
N LYS A 241 -7.12 -16.72 -9.60
CA LYS A 241 -6.29 -16.60 -10.81
C LYS A 241 -4.95 -15.93 -10.53
N LEU A 242 -4.93 -14.83 -9.77
CA LEU A 242 -3.71 -14.05 -9.55
C LEU A 242 -2.61 -14.83 -8.83
N LEU A 243 -2.95 -15.69 -7.87
CA LEU A 243 -1.96 -16.49 -7.14
C LEU A 243 -1.38 -17.66 -7.97
N ARG A 244 -1.98 -17.99 -9.12
CA ARG A 244 -1.47 -19.00 -10.06
C ARG A 244 -0.40 -18.45 -11.01
N LEU A 245 -0.20 -17.13 -11.02
CA LEU A 245 0.84 -16.52 -11.84
C LEU A 245 2.23 -16.96 -11.36
N PRO A 246 3.25 -16.94 -12.23
CA PRO A 246 4.63 -17.07 -11.76
C PRO A 246 4.96 -15.89 -10.85
N PHE A 247 5.68 -16.17 -9.77
CA PHE A 247 6.08 -15.11 -8.85
C PHE A 247 6.92 -14.06 -9.56
N SER A 248 6.56 -12.81 -9.32
CA SER A 248 7.35 -11.64 -9.67
C SER A 248 7.33 -10.67 -8.49
N PRO A 249 8.26 -9.70 -8.42
CA PRO A 249 8.19 -8.63 -7.43
C PRO A 249 6.86 -7.84 -7.48
N GLY A 250 6.09 -7.91 -8.56
CA GLY A 250 4.74 -7.35 -8.62
C GLY A 250 3.78 -7.90 -7.55
N TYR A 251 4.05 -9.07 -6.98
CA TYR A 251 3.24 -9.67 -5.90
C TYR A 251 3.17 -8.80 -4.63
N ALA A 252 4.09 -7.84 -4.46
CA ALA A 252 3.95 -6.82 -3.42
C ALA A 252 2.61 -6.07 -3.46
N ALA A 253 1.98 -5.96 -4.65
CA ALA A 253 0.66 -5.36 -4.82
C ALA A 253 -0.46 -6.11 -4.08
N PHE A 254 -0.26 -7.37 -3.68
CA PHE A 254 -1.25 -8.17 -2.94
C PHE A 254 -1.32 -7.83 -1.45
N THR A 255 -0.36 -7.07 -0.93
CA THR A 255 -0.14 -6.92 0.51
C THR A 255 -0.99 -5.81 1.12
N PHE A 256 -0.56 -4.56 1.00
CA PHE A 256 -1.20 -3.38 1.58
C PHE A 256 -2.73 -3.32 1.37
N PRO A 257 -3.30 -3.63 0.18
CA PRO A 257 -4.75 -3.55 -0.02
C PRO A 257 -5.58 -4.38 0.97
N LEU A 258 -5.13 -5.58 1.33
CA LEU A 258 -5.85 -6.43 2.29
C LEU A 258 -5.69 -5.93 3.72
N VAL A 259 -4.50 -5.45 4.05
CA VAL A 259 -4.20 -4.92 5.40
C VAL A 259 -5.01 -3.65 5.69
N ILE A 260 -5.09 -2.74 4.72
CA ILE A 260 -5.85 -1.51 4.88
C ILE A 260 -7.37 -1.76 4.89
N GLY A 261 -7.84 -2.82 4.20
CA GLY A 261 -9.21 -3.33 4.32
C GLY A 261 -9.57 -3.69 5.75
N ALA A 262 -8.79 -4.59 6.36
CA ALA A 262 -8.98 -4.98 7.76
C ALA A 262 -8.89 -3.77 8.72
N THR A 263 -7.92 -2.87 8.50
CA THR A 263 -7.75 -1.65 9.31
C THR A 263 -8.99 -0.75 9.25
N ALA A 264 -9.57 -0.56 8.06
CA ALA A 264 -10.78 0.25 7.88
C ALA A 264 -11.98 -0.38 8.60
N LEU A 265 -12.13 -1.69 8.54
CA LEU A 265 -13.19 -2.42 9.25
C LEU A 265 -13.06 -2.28 10.76
N PHE A 266 -11.85 -2.44 11.34
CA PHE A 266 -11.65 -2.19 12.78
C PHE A 266 -12.03 -0.75 13.18
N LYS A 267 -11.69 0.24 12.35
CA LYS A 267 -12.08 1.64 12.61
C LYS A 267 -13.59 1.86 12.57
N VAL A 268 -14.30 1.22 11.63
CA VAL A 268 -15.77 1.25 11.59
C VAL A 268 -16.36 0.53 12.81
N GLY A 269 -15.84 -0.64 13.17
CA GLY A 269 -16.27 -1.37 14.36
C GLY A 269 -16.12 -0.53 15.63
N HIS A 270 -14.99 0.17 15.77
CA HIS A 270 -14.77 1.13 16.87
C HIS A 270 -15.76 2.30 16.83
N LEU A 271 -16.00 2.92 15.67
CA LEU A 271 -17.01 3.98 15.54
C LEU A 271 -18.40 3.50 15.98
N LEU A 272 -18.85 2.34 15.48
CA LEU A 272 -20.17 1.80 15.82
C LEU A 272 -20.29 1.41 17.30
N SER A 273 -19.19 1.03 17.96
CA SER A 273 -19.18 0.69 19.38
C SER A 273 -19.47 1.88 20.31
N GLN A 274 -19.47 3.11 19.79
CA GLN A 274 -19.86 4.30 20.54
C GLN A 274 -21.37 4.36 20.83
N TRP A 275 -22.19 3.62 20.06
CA TRP A 275 -23.63 3.53 20.27
C TRP A 275 -24.03 2.15 20.78
N PRO A 276 -24.59 2.02 22.01
CA PRO A 276 -25.00 0.73 22.57
C PRO A 276 -26.00 -0.03 21.68
N GLU A 277 -26.88 0.68 20.97
CA GLU A 277 -27.87 0.10 20.07
C GLU A 277 -27.23 -0.55 18.82
N ALA A 278 -26.02 -0.11 18.46
CA ALA A 278 -25.27 -0.64 17.32
C ALA A 278 -24.28 -1.75 17.68
N ALA A 279 -24.24 -2.20 18.95
CA ALA A 279 -23.27 -3.18 19.44
C ALA A 279 -23.26 -4.49 18.62
N HIS A 280 -24.43 -4.95 18.16
CA HIS A 280 -24.52 -6.14 17.30
C HIS A 280 -23.85 -5.94 15.95
N TYR A 281 -24.04 -4.78 15.31
CA TYR A 281 -23.40 -4.44 14.04
C TYR A 281 -21.90 -4.23 14.20
N ALA A 282 -21.47 -3.58 15.29
CA ALA A 282 -20.05 -3.45 15.62
C ALA A 282 -19.37 -4.82 15.74
N ALA A 283 -20.03 -5.80 16.38
CA ALA A 283 -19.53 -7.17 16.48
C ALA A 283 -19.40 -7.86 15.11
N GLN A 284 -20.40 -7.71 14.22
CA GLN A 284 -20.35 -8.26 12.86
C GLN A 284 -19.22 -7.65 12.03
N ILE A 285 -19.05 -6.33 12.08
CA ILE A 285 -17.96 -5.64 11.38
C ILE A 285 -16.60 -6.08 11.92
N ASN A 286 -16.46 -6.22 13.25
CA ASN A 286 -15.23 -6.73 13.84
C ASN A 286 -14.92 -8.17 13.44
N GLN A 287 -15.92 -9.06 13.36
CA GLN A 287 -15.72 -10.43 12.85
C GLN A 287 -15.17 -10.42 11.42
N LEU A 288 -15.73 -9.57 10.54
CA LEU A 288 -15.19 -9.39 9.19
C LEU A 288 -13.77 -8.83 9.23
N ALA A 289 -13.47 -7.86 10.11
CA ALA A 289 -12.14 -7.32 10.29
C ALA A 289 -11.10 -8.39 10.69
N TYR A 290 -11.45 -9.30 11.60
CA TYR A 290 -10.60 -10.43 11.98
C TYR A 290 -10.39 -11.42 10.83
N LEU A 291 -11.42 -11.70 10.04
CA LEU A 291 -11.31 -12.55 8.85
C LEU A 291 -10.35 -11.93 7.82
N GLU A 292 -10.51 -10.63 7.52
CA GLU A 292 -9.62 -9.93 6.60
C GLU A 292 -8.20 -9.81 7.15
N LEU A 293 -8.03 -9.60 8.47
CA LEU A 293 -6.71 -9.60 9.10
C LEU A 293 -6.01 -10.97 8.97
N GLY A 294 -6.75 -12.07 9.15
CA GLY A 294 -6.25 -13.42 8.94
C GLY A 294 -5.78 -13.63 7.50
N ALA A 295 -6.61 -13.28 6.52
CA ALA A 295 -6.26 -13.34 5.10
C ALA A 295 -5.06 -12.45 4.76
N ALA A 296 -5.03 -11.21 5.26
CA ALA A 296 -3.93 -10.29 5.07
C ALA A 296 -2.62 -10.85 5.65
N THR A 297 -2.66 -11.44 6.84
CA THR A 297 -1.50 -12.08 7.49
C THR A 297 -0.95 -13.21 6.63
N LEU A 298 -1.81 -14.07 6.09
CA LEU A 298 -1.40 -15.17 5.22
C LEU A 298 -0.77 -14.68 3.92
N ILE A 299 -1.39 -13.70 3.25
CA ILE A 299 -0.90 -13.16 1.97
C ILE A 299 0.40 -12.37 2.16
N VAL A 300 0.50 -11.52 3.17
CA VAL A 300 1.73 -10.77 3.47
C VAL A 300 2.85 -11.74 3.82
N GLY A 301 2.59 -12.74 4.66
CA GLY A 301 3.56 -13.79 4.99
C GLY A 301 4.01 -14.58 3.76
N TYR A 302 3.08 -14.99 2.91
CA TYR A 302 3.37 -15.68 1.65
C TYR A 302 4.26 -14.82 0.73
N VAL A 303 3.91 -13.55 0.49
CA VAL A 303 4.69 -12.66 -0.37
C VAL A 303 6.08 -12.42 0.22
N ALA A 304 6.18 -12.19 1.54
CA ALA A 304 7.46 -12.01 2.22
C ALA A 304 8.37 -13.24 2.06
N LEU A 305 7.83 -14.46 2.24
CA LEU A 305 8.57 -15.70 2.04
C LEU A 305 9.03 -15.86 0.59
N ARG A 306 8.17 -15.57 -0.40
CA ARG A 306 8.57 -15.65 -1.82
C ARG A 306 9.67 -14.65 -2.16
N TYR A 307 9.63 -13.45 -1.57
CA TYR A 307 10.71 -12.47 -1.68
C TYR A 307 12.02 -13.01 -1.08
N LEU A 308 11.98 -13.55 0.14
CA LEU A 308 13.16 -14.15 0.78
C LEU A 308 13.75 -15.28 -0.08
N MET A 309 12.92 -16.20 -0.57
CA MET A 309 13.36 -17.29 -1.44
C MET A 309 13.95 -16.80 -2.77
N PHE A 310 13.41 -15.73 -3.34
CA PHE A 310 13.89 -15.16 -4.60
C PHE A 310 15.27 -14.48 -4.45
N PHE A 311 15.56 -13.90 -3.28
CA PHE A 311 16.83 -13.23 -3.00
C PHE A 311 17.88 -14.10 -2.29
N LEU A 312 17.49 -15.23 -1.71
CA LEU A 312 18.43 -16.19 -1.12
C LEU A 312 19.11 -17.03 -2.22
N PRO A 313 20.43 -17.28 -2.13
CA PRO A 313 21.20 -18.01 -3.16
C PRO A 313 20.71 -19.44 -3.43
N LEU A 314 19.91 -20.04 -2.53
CA LEU A 314 19.35 -21.38 -2.68
C LEU A 314 18.40 -21.51 -3.89
N GLY A 315 17.84 -20.41 -4.39
CA GLY A 315 17.02 -20.39 -5.61
C GLY A 315 17.80 -20.41 -6.93
N GLN A 316 19.11 -20.14 -6.91
CA GLN A 316 19.93 -20.12 -8.13
C GLN A 316 20.43 -21.52 -8.55
N GLY A 317 20.32 -22.52 -7.68
CA GLY A 317 20.74 -23.90 -7.97
C GLY A 317 19.79 -24.69 -8.88
N GLY A 318 18.56 -24.21 -9.11
CA GLY A 318 17.54 -24.93 -9.90
C GLY A 318 17.22 -24.33 -11.27
N MET A 319 17.79 -23.16 -11.61
CA MET A 319 17.45 -22.41 -12.84
C MET A 319 18.58 -22.36 -13.89
N LEU A 320 19.72 -23.02 -13.65
CA LEU A 320 20.83 -23.08 -14.59
C LEU A 320 20.75 -24.24 -15.60
N GLU A 321 19.67 -25.04 -15.58
CA GLU A 321 19.43 -26.09 -16.58
C GLU A 321 18.10 -25.88 -17.32
N GLN A 322 18.06 -24.90 -18.22
CA GLN A 322 17.26 -25.04 -19.42
C GLN A 322 18.14 -24.73 -20.62
N PRO A 323 18.54 -25.74 -21.41
CA PRO A 323 19.25 -25.49 -22.66
C PRO A 323 18.27 -24.82 -23.62
N LEU A 324 18.71 -23.69 -24.18
CA LEU A 324 18.11 -23.04 -25.34
C LEU A 324 17.82 -24.10 -26.41
N ARG A 325 16.54 -24.49 -26.54
CA ARG A 325 16.08 -25.20 -27.73
C ARG A 325 15.59 -24.15 -28.73
N ARG A 326 16.21 -24.25 -29.91
CA ARG A 326 15.97 -23.49 -31.14
C ARG A 326 14.52 -23.58 -31.58
#